data_AF-A0A2D5YKM5-F1
#
_entry.id   AF-A0A2D5YKM5-F1
#
_cell.length_a   1.000
_cell.length_b   1.000
_cell.length_c   1.000
_cell.angle_alpha   90.00
_cell.angle_beta   90.00
_cell.angle_gamma   90.00
#
_symmetry.space_group_name_H-M   'P 1'
#
loop_
_entity.id
_entity.type
_entity.pdbx_description
1 polymer ?
#
loop_
_entity_poly.entity_id
_entity_poly.type
_entity_poly.pdbx_seq_one_letter_code
_entity_poly.pdbx_strand_id
1 'polypeptide(L)'
;MRRSWVRSKSIFLVGLMSFQLYANETLPTGYIENLNAAYNTPKGSASADVVNIEGFGNYVRPQMDVENYKGLLIFSFEDKQFELDISMLGITDAERIDVGSLEFGNDDAKINLSLDGADAFDPTFRINIRNAFIECLRSDQYEDIKDDLLSACLSNSKISLGEAYFMSEDSEFYSLYDEYEIMGDAFDLQDLDVNVRNGKLKAEFRSSLSKGVKVKIEAETSYDTQNKRVVINLKKAKASFLNIKNTIFNELEKMDTEGLEVQRPYIYFNFSE
;
A
#
# COMPACT_ATOMS: atom_id res chain seq x y z
N MET A 1 -32.47 14.01 14.87
CA MET A 1 -31.02 13.72 14.86
C MET A 1 -30.61 13.38 13.45
N ARG A 2 -29.92 14.28 12.76
CA ARG A 2 -29.37 14.03 11.41
C ARG A 2 -28.15 13.13 11.58
N ARG A 3 -28.25 11.87 11.16
CA ARG A 3 -27.09 10.98 11.03
C ARG A 3 -26.25 11.52 9.87
N SER A 4 -25.05 11.98 10.19
CA SER A 4 -24.00 12.28 9.22
C SER A 4 -23.64 10.98 8.51
N TRP A 5 -23.96 10.87 7.23
CA TRP A 5 -23.53 9.77 6.36
C TRP A 5 -22.10 10.08 5.92
N VAL A 6 -21.11 9.60 6.66
CA VAL A 6 -19.74 9.51 6.13
C VAL A 6 -19.74 8.28 5.23
N ARG A 7 -19.93 8.53 3.93
CA ARG A 7 -19.78 7.52 2.89
C ARG A 7 -18.29 7.20 2.77
N SER A 8 -17.80 6.23 3.54
CA SER A 8 -16.47 5.66 3.33
C SER A 8 -16.50 4.88 2.01
N LYS A 9 -16.16 5.58 0.92
CA LYS A 9 -16.23 5.06 -0.44
C LYS A 9 -14.82 4.75 -0.92
N SER A 10 -14.54 3.45 -1.01
CA SER A 10 -13.51 2.86 -1.87
C SER A 10 -12.07 3.36 -1.65
N ILE A 11 -11.48 2.94 -0.52
CA ILE A 11 -10.11 3.23 -0.05
C ILE A 11 -8.99 2.65 -0.95
N PHE A 12 -9.30 1.83 -1.96
CA PHE A 12 -8.32 0.92 -2.54
C PHE A 12 -7.20 1.55 -3.38
N LEU A 13 -7.46 2.64 -4.13
CA LEU A 13 -6.40 3.26 -4.95
C LEU A 13 -5.56 4.30 -4.18
N VAL A 14 -6.07 4.79 -3.06
CA VAL A 14 -5.43 5.81 -2.21
C VAL A 14 -4.51 5.14 -1.17
N GLY A 15 -4.90 3.96 -0.66
CA GLY A 15 -4.13 3.23 0.37
C GLY A 15 -2.72 2.83 -0.06
N LEU A 16 -2.48 2.59 -1.36
CA LEU A 16 -1.12 2.27 -1.84
C LEU A 16 -0.13 3.45 -1.80
N MET A 17 -0.57 4.69 -1.55
CA MET A 17 0.29 5.88 -1.70
C MET A 17 0.22 6.89 -0.55
N SER A 18 -0.58 6.68 0.49
CA SER A 18 -0.58 7.53 1.68
C SER A 18 0.50 7.09 2.68
N PHE A 19 1.77 7.38 2.36
CA PHE A 19 2.90 7.21 3.28
C PHE A 19 2.92 8.39 4.27
N GLN A 20 2.43 8.21 5.49
CA GLN A 20 2.68 9.14 6.60
C GLN A 20 3.65 8.50 7.60
N LEU A 21 4.90 8.29 7.17
CA LEU A 21 5.98 7.92 8.09
C LEU A 21 6.35 9.14 8.94
N TYR A 22 5.95 9.12 10.22
CA TYR A 22 6.50 9.98 11.26
C TYR A 22 7.29 9.11 12.23
N ALA A 23 8.62 9.25 12.21
CA ALA A 23 9.50 9.09 13.38
C ALA A 23 10.99 9.28 13.01
N ASN A 24 11.36 9.20 11.72
CA ASN A 24 12.71 9.51 11.24
C ASN A 24 12.64 10.31 9.93
N GLU A 25 13.48 11.35 9.80
CA GLU A 25 13.57 12.20 8.60
C GLU A 25 14.08 11.46 7.36
N THR A 26 14.57 10.21 7.52
CA THR A 26 15.15 9.39 6.45
C THR A 26 14.65 7.94 6.54
N LEU A 27 14.45 7.28 5.38
CA LEU A 27 14.18 5.84 5.32
C LEU A 27 15.36 5.12 5.99
N PRO A 28 15.14 4.21 6.94
CA PRO A 28 16.25 3.54 7.63
C PRO A 28 17.11 2.80 6.61
N THR A 29 18.38 3.15 6.51
CA THR A 29 19.36 2.39 5.73
C THR A 29 19.64 1.07 6.44
N GLY A 30 19.58 -0.04 5.73
CA GLY A 30 19.76 -1.35 6.32
C GLY A 30 18.81 -2.40 5.76
N TYR A 31 18.68 -3.50 6.50
CA TYR A 31 17.83 -4.61 6.12
C TYR A 31 17.25 -5.33 7.34
N ILE A 32 16.11 -5.97 7.11
CA ILE A 32 15.44 -6.88 8.04
C ILE A 32 15.22 -8.19 7.29
N GLU A 33 15.64 -9.30 7.88
CA GLU A 33 15.44 -10.64 7.34
C GLU A 33 14.41 -11.42 8.16
N ASN A 34 13.42 -11.96 7.47
CA ASN A 34 12.40 -12.87 8.00
C ASN A 34 11.73 -12.38 9.29
N LEU A 35 11.27 -11.12 9.30
CA LEU A 35 10.50 -10.57 10.42
C LEU A 35 9.10 -11.20 10.44
N ASN A 36 8.82 -11.86 11.56
CA ASN A 36 7.54 -12.44 11.88
C ASN A 36 6.97 -11.72 13.11
N ALA A 37 5.71 -11.30 13.05
CA ALA A 37 5.05 -10.58 14.12
C ALA A 37 3.65 -11.15 14.35
N ALA A 38 3.26 -11.29 15.61
CA ALA A 38 1.91 -11.66 16.01
C ALA A 38 1.46 -10.70 17.12
N TYR A 39 0.47 -9.88 16.81
CA TYR A 39 -0.16 -8.93 17.71
C TYR A 39 -1.59 -9.35 18.02
N ASN A 40 -1.94 -9.32 19.30
CA ASN A 40 -3.30 -9.49 19.78
C ASN A 40 -3.53 -8.50 20.93
N THR A 41 -4.47 -7.56 20.77
CA THR A 41 -4.63 -6.42 21.69
C THR A 41 -4.55 -6.82 23.17
N PRO A 42 -3.70 -6.16 23.99
CA PRO A 42 -2.94 -4.94 23.70
C PRO A 42 -1.47 -5.16 23.30
N LYS A 43 -0.98 -6.42 23.22
CA LYS A 43 0.45 -6.70 23.03
C LYS A 43 0.68 -7.91 22.13
N GLY A 44 1.81 -7.89 21.46
CA GLY A 44 2.28 -8.95 20.59
C GLY A 44 3.74 -9.30 20.83
N SER A 45 4.20 -10.25 20.04
CA SER A 45 5.59 -10.67 19.98
C SER A 45 6.05 -10.73 18.53
N ALA A 46 7.32 -10.44 18.30
CA ALA A 46 7.95 -10.57 17.00
C ALA A 46 9.34 -11.21 17.11
N SER A 47 9.78 -11.78 16.00
CA SER A 47 11.12 -12.31 15.84
C SER A 47 11.59 -12.07 14.41
N ALA A 48 12.89 -11.85 14.23
CA ALA A 48 13.52 -11.77 12.91
C ALA A 48 14.75 -12.66 12.89
N ASP A 49 15.24 -13.05 11.72
CA ASP A 49 16.54 -13.73 11.61
C ASP A 49 17.69 -12.71 11.78
N VAL A 50 17.55 -11.55 11.14
CA VAL A 50 18.49 -10.42 11.27
C VAL A 50 17.71 -9.10 11.26
N VAL A 51 18.14 -8.16 12.11
CA VAL A 51 17.79 -6.75 12.02
C VAL A 51 19.09 -5.96 12.00
N ASN A 52 19.40 -5.34 10.86
CA ASN A 52 20.58 -4.51 10.70
C ASN A 52 20.15 -3.17 10.11
N ILE A 53 19.90 -2.20 10.99
CA ILE A 53 19.44 -0.86 10.62
C ILE A 53 20.41 0.15 11.20
N GLU A 54 20.85 1.09 10.36
CA GLU A 54 21.71 2.19 10.78
C GLU A 54 21.05 2.99 11.91
N GLY A 55 21.79 3.28 12.98
CA GLY A 55 21.27 3.94 14.18
C GLY A 55 20.53 3.03 15.17
N PHE A 56 19.88 1.95 14.71
CA PHE A 56 19.26 0.95 15.58
C PHE A 56 20.30 -0.07 16.08
N GLY A 57 21.11 -0.63 15.17
CA GLY A 57 22.13 -1.64 15.46
C GLY A 57 22.00 -2.89 14.57
N ASN A 58 22.86 -3.87 14.85
CA ASN A 58 22.89 -5.16 14.15
C ASN A 58 22.62 -6.29 15.15
N TYR A 59 21.49 -6.97 14.98
CA TYR A 59 20.99 -8.00 15.88
C TYR A 59 20.67 -9.27 15.09
N VAL A 60 21.11 -10.41 15.63
CA VAL A 60 20.85 -11.73 15.05
C VAL A 60 19.87 -12.47 15.96
N ARG A 61 18.75 -12.92 15.39
CA ARG A 61 17.65 -13.58 16.09
C ARG A 61 17.05 -12.77 17.26
N PRO A 62 16.79 -11.45 17.10
CA PRO A 62 16.14 -10.68 18.16
C PRO A 62 14.73 -11.22 18.45
N GLN A 63 14.30 -11.09 19.70
CA GLN A 63 12.93 -11.32 20.13
C GLN A 63 12.38 -9.97 20.60
N MET A 64 11.30 -9.52 20.01
CA MET A 64 10.77 -8.17 20.19
C MET A 64 9.36 -8.21 20.77
N ASP A 65 9.02 -7.20 21.57
CA ASP A 65 7.63 -6.90 21.91
C ASP A 65 7.00 -6.08 20.78
N VAL A 66 5.70 -6.29 20.54
CA VAL A 66 4.94 -5.54 19.53
C VAL A 66 3.76 -4.84 20.19
N GLU A 67 3.59 -3.55 19.90
CA GLU A 67 2.39 -2.79 20.26
C GLU A 67 1.79 -2.18 19.00
N ASN A 68 0.47 -2.00 18.96
CA ASN A 68 -0.23 -1.35 17.85
C ASN A 68 -0.85 -0.03 18.35
N TYR A 69 -0.48 1.07 17.71
CA TYR A 69 -1.07 2.38 17.95
C TYR A 69 -1.68 2.90 16.65
N LYS A 70 -2.97 2.62 16.44
CA LYS A 70 -3.73 3.10 15.27
C LYS A 70 -3.12 2.70 13.92
N GLY A 71 -2.56 1.49 13.82
CA GLY A 71 -1.93 0.99 12.60
C GLY A 71 -0.42 1.23 12.56
N LEU A 72 0.13 1.87 13.58
CA LEU A 72 1.58 1.96 13.79
C LEU A 72 2.02 0.79 14.66
N LEU A 73 2.67 -0.21 14.06
CA LEU A 73 3.30 -1.30 14.79
C LEU A 73 4.64 -0.84 15.35
N ILE A 74 4.77 -0.86 16.67
CA ILE A 74 5.99 -0.50 17.38
C ILE A 74 6.68 -1.78 17.84
N PHE A 75 7.88 -2.02 17.33
CA PHE A 75 8.73 -3.15 17.68
C PHE A 75 9.77 -2.70 18.69
N SER A 76 9.79 -3.32 19.86
CA SER A 76 10.69 -2.94 20.96
C SER A 76 11.62 -4.09 21.33
N PHE A 77 12.91 -3.77 21.53
CA PHE A 77 13.95 -4.67 22.01
C PHE A 77 14.91 -3.91 22.91
N GLU A 78 15.09 -4.37 24.16
CA GLU A 78 15.91 -3.68 25.17
C GLU A 78 15.47 -2.21 25.36
N ASP A 79 16.32 -1.23 25.05
CA ASP A 79 16.04 0.21 25.07
C ASP A 79 15.85 0.81 23.66
N LYS A 80 15.65 -0.05 22.65
CA LYS A 80 15.51 0.32 21.24
C LYS A 80 14.12 0.03 20.73
N GLN A 81 13.68 0.84 19.77
CA GLN A 81 12.44 0.63 19.05
C GLN A 81 12.56 1.04 17.59
N PHE A 82 11.76 0.42 16.73
CA PHE A 82 11.47 0.89 15.38
C PHE A 82 9.99 0.69 15.08
N GLU A 83 9.51 1.37 14.05
CA GLU A 83 8.08 1.47 13.74
C GLU A 83 7.81 1.02 12.31
N LEU A 84 6.67 0.36 12.12
CA LEU A 84 6.11 0.01 10.83
C LEU A 84 4.68 0.54 10.75
N ASP A 85 4.46 1.51 9.88
CA ASP A 85 3.12 2.03 9.61
C ASP A 85 2.41 1.11 8.60
N ILE A 86 1.35 0.45 9.05
CA ILE A 86 0.45 -0.36 8.21
C ILE A 86 -0.91 0.29 8.02
N SER A 87 -1.12 1.50 8.51
CA SER A 87 -2.37 2.26 8.33
C SER A 87 -2.67 2.53 6.87
N MET A 88 -1.63 2.63 6.03
CA MET A 88 -1.73 2.73 4.57
C MET A 88 -2.50 1.57 3.94
N LEU A 89 -2.45 0.38 4.55
CA LEU A 89 -3.21 -0.79 4.10
C LEU A 89 -4.69 -0.72 4.54
N GLY A 90 -5.13 0.38 5.14
CA GLY A 90 -6.45 0.52 5.76
C GLY A 90 -6.53 -0.12 7.15
N ILE A 91 -5.39 -0.52 7.74
CA ILE A 91 -5.33 -1.20 9.04
C ILE A 91 -5.03 -0.16 10.11
N THR A 92 -6.06 0.47 10.68
CA THR A 92 -5.87 1.42 11.80
C THR A 92 -6.12 0.75 13.15
N ASP A 93 -7.22 0.01 13.31
CA ASP A 93 -7.65 -0.45 14.65
C ASP A 93 -7.85 -1.97 14.70
N ALA A 94 -6.93 -2.74 14.10
CA ALA A 94 -7.02 -4.19 14.16
C ALA A 94 -6.80 -4.73 15.57
N GLU A 95 -7.71 -5.60 16.01
CA GLU A 95 -7.57 -6.38 17.26
C GLU A 95 -6.46 -7.43 17.15
N ARG A 96 -6.25 -7.97 15.94
CA ARG A 96 -5.22 -8.96 15.65
C ARG A 96 -4.49 -8.62 14.36
N ILE A 97 -3.16 -8.72 14.41
CA ILE A 97 -2.29 -8.58 13.24
C ILE A 97 -1.25 -9.69 13.25
N ASP A 98 -1.17 -10.47 12.19
CA ASP A 98 -0.08 -11.41 11.95
C ASP A 98 0.69 -10.98 10.70
N VAL A 99 2.00 -10.88 10.81
CA VAL A 99 2.93 -10.60 9.72
C VAL A 99 3.88 -11.79 9.62
N GLY A 100 3.99 -12.38 8.44
CA GLY A 100 4.83 -13.55 8.17
C GLY A 100 5.92 -13.23 7.15
N SER A 101 7.16 -13.54 7.51
CA SER A 101 8.35 -13.42 6.65
C SER A 101 8.48 -12.07 5.94
N LEU A 102 8.43 -10.96 6.69
CA LEU A 102 8.74 -9.65 6.14
C LEU A 102 10.25 -9.51 5.94
N GLU A 103 10.63 -9.23 4.70
CA GLU A 103 11.97 -8.82 4.30
C GLU A 103 11.93 -7.34 3.94
N PHE A 104 12.90 -6.58 4.42
CA PHE A 104 13.09 -5.19 4.04
C PHE A 104 14.56 -4.95 3.70
N GLY A 105 14.80 -4.13 2.70
CA GLY A 105 16.14 -3.67 2.38
C GLY A 105 16.11 -2.28 1.77
N ASN A 106 16.97 -1.41 2.28
CA ASN A 106 17.12 -0.06 1.79
C ASN A 106 18.60 0.32 1.76
N ASP A 107 19.10 0.60 0.56
CA ASP A 107 20.49 0.99 0.30
C ASP A 107 20.55 2.12 -0.76
N ASP A 108 21.75 2.57 -1.11
CA ASP A 108 21.89 3.69 -2.06
C ASP A 108 21.26 3.44 -3.44
N ALA A 109 21.11 2.18 -3.85
CA ALA A 109 20.66 1.78 -5.18
C ALA A 109 19.16 1.45 -5.21
N LYS A 110 18.59 0.90 -4.13
CA LYS A 110 17.21 0.43 -4.15
C LYS A 110 16.53 0.36 -2.79
N ILE A 111 15.20 0.34 -2.86
CA ILE A 111 14.28 0.03 -1.77
C ILE A 111 13.59 -1.28 -2.15
N ASN A 112 13.59 -2.26 -1.26
CA ASN A 112 12.86 -3.50 -1.43
C ASN A 112 12.08 -3.87 -0.17
N LEU A 113 10.94 -4.50 -0.40
CA LEU A 113 10.07 -5.07 0.61
C LEU A 113 9.51 -6.37 0.04
N SER A 114 9.57 -7.46 0.78
CA SER A 114 8.78 -8.65 0.48
C SER A 114 8.09 -9.18 1.72
N LEU A 115 6.94 -9.81 1.50
CA LEU A 115 6.08 -10.28 2.57
C LEU A 115 5.36 -11.54 2.10
N ASP A 116 5.55 -12.65 2.81
CA ASP A 116 4.84 -13.90 2.52
C ASP A 116 3.35 -13.76 2.85
N GLY A 117 3.03 -13.13 3.97
CA GLY A 117 1.66 -12.75 4.25
C GLY A 117 1.46 -11.80 5.41
N ALA A 118 0.37 -11.03 5.34
CA ALA A 118 -0.18 -10.32 6.48
C ALA A 118 -1.66 -10.65 6.64
N ASP A 119 -2.11 -10.80 7.88
CA ASP A 119 -3.50 -10.90 8.27
C ASP A 119 -3.79 -9.81 9.28
N ALA A 120 -4.82 -9.00 9.03
CA ALA A 120 -5.35 -8.08 10.01
C ALA A 120 -6.85 -8.32 10.17
N PHE A 121 -7.29 -8.29 11.42
CA PHE A 121 -8.66 -8.59 11.78
C PHE A 121 -9.16 -7.66 12.89
N ASP A 122 -10.40 -7.22 12.71
CA ASP A 122 -11.29 -6.58 13.66
C ASP A 122 -12.72 -7.12 13.40
N PRO A 123 -13.67 -7.06 14.34
CA PRO A 123 -15.05 -7.46 14.07
C PRO A 123 -15.68 -6.79 12.84
N THR A 124 -15.26 -5.57 12.51
CA THR A 124 -15.83 -4.77 11.40
C THR A 124 -15.06 -4.90 10.08
N PHE A 125 -13.83 -5.43 10.11
CA PHE A 125 -13.02 -5.59 8.90
C PHE A 125 -12.05 -6.77 8.94
N ARG A 126 -11.71 -7.26 7.75
CA ARG A 126 -10.67 -8.28 7.57
C ARG A 126 -9.82 -7.95 6.36
N ILE A 127 -8.51 -8.03 6.55
CA ILE A 127 -7.52 -7.85 5.51
C ILE A 127 -6.60 -9.07 5.50
N ASN A 128 -6.38 -9.62 4.31
CA ASN A 128 -5.42 -10.69 4.08
C ASN A 128 -4.58 -10.31 2.87
N ILE A 129 -3.27 -10.40 3.00
CA ILE A 129 -2.29 -10.12 1.94
C ILE A 129 -1.36 -11.32 1.87
N ARG A 130 -1.02 -11.75 0.66
CA ARG A 130 -0.12 -12.88 0.42
C ARG A 130 0.83 -12.60 -0.73
N ASN A 131 2.09 -12.98 -0.53
CA ASN A 131 3.16 -12.91 -1.54
C ASN A 131 3.27 -11.49 -2.14
N ALA A 132 3.41 -10.49 -1.28
CA ALA A 132 3.66 -9.13 -1.71
C ALA A 132 5.17 -8.90 -1.91
N PHE A 133 5.51 -8.17 -2.97
CA PHE A 133 6.88 -7.81 -3.30
C PHE A 133 6.89 -6.41 -3.93
N ILE A 134 7.77 -5.55 -3.46
CA ILE A 134 8.02 -4.22 -3.99
C ILE A 134 9.53 -4.09 -4.14
N GLU A 135 9.98 -3.67 -5.32
CA GLU A 135 11.35 -3.23 -5.55
C GLU A 135 11.29 -1.92 -6.34
N CYS A 136 11.93 -0.89 -5.80
CA CYS A 136 12.07 0.43 -6.41
C CYS A 136 13.54 0.74 -6.57
N LEU A 137 13.96 1.03 -7.80
CA LEU A 137 15.34 1.37 -8.13
C LEU A 137 15.50 2.88 -8.10
N ARG A 138 16.49 3.35 -7.34
CA ARG A 138 16.82 4.77 -7.27
C ARG A 138 17.51 5.20 -8.56
N SER A 139 17.10 6.35 -9.06
CA SER A 139 17.79 7.06 -10.15
C SER A 139 18.40 8.35 -9.65
N ASP A 140 17.70 9.00 -8.71
CA ASP A 140 18.16 10.13 -7.91
C ASP A 140 17.89 9.82 -6.43
N GLN A 141 18.55 10.55 -5.53
CA GLN A 141 18.30 10.52 -4.08
C GLN A 141 17.80 11.88 -3.61
N TYR A 142 16.77 11.89 -2.77
CA TYR A 142 16.21 13.12 -2.18
C TYR A 142 16.39 13.11 -0.66
N GLU A 143 16.60 14.29 -0.07
CA GLU A 143 16.70 14.44 1.39
C GLU A 143 15.37 14.10 2.07
N ASP A 144 14.25 14.51 1.47
CA ASP A 144 12.93 14.14 1.96
C ASP A 144 12.61 12.68 1.61
N ILE A 145 12.29 11.91 2.66
CA ILE A 145 12.00 10.48 2.59
C ILE A 145 10.84 10.14 1.64
N LYS A 146 9.79 10.96 1.61
CA LYS A 146 8.60 10.72 0.79
C LYS A 146 8.94 11.02 -0.66
N ASP A 147 9.68 12.10 -0.92
CA ASP A 147 10.15 12.45 -2.25
C ASP A 147 11.04 11.35 -2.84
N ASP A 148 11.97 10.81 -2.05
CA ASP A 148 12.88 9.74 -2.47
C ASP A 148 12.11 8.46 -2.84
N LEU A 149 11.24 8.01 -1.94
CA LEU A 149 10.43 6.81 -2.14
C LEU A 149 9.50 6.94 -3.35
N LEU A 150 8.74 8.04 -3.44
CA LEU A 150 7.79 8.26 -4.53
C LEU A 150 8.50 8.41 -5.87
N SER A 151 9.62 9.15 -5.91
CA SER A 151 10.41 9.31 -7.12
C SER A 151 11.01 7.98 -7.59
N ALA A 152 11.60 7.19 -6.69
CA ALA A 152 12.13 5.87 -7.02
C ALA A 152 11.03 4.92 -7.53
N CYS A 153 9.94 4.77 -6.78
CA CYS A 153 8.90 3.80 -7.10
C CYS A 153 8.06 4.18 -8.34
N LEU A 154 7.85 5.48 -8.61
CA LEU A 154 7.10 5.93 -9.78
C LEU A 154 7.96 6.05 -11.05
N SER A 155 9.28 5.95 -10.93
CA SER A 155 10.19 5.96 -12.09
C SER A 155 10.57 4.54 -12.53
N ASN A 156 11.05 3.70 -11.61
CA ASN A 156 11.55 2.37 -11.90
C ASN A 156 11.20 1.39 -10.78
N SER A 157 10.14 0.62 -10.96
CA SER A 157 9.70 -0.33 -9.95
C SER A 157 9.15 -1.63 -10.53
N LYS A 158 9.18 -2.65 -9.68
CA LYS A 158 8.45 -3.89 -9.84
C LYS A 158 7.66 -4.13 -8.57
N ILE A 159 6.34 -4.18 -8.70
CA ILE A 159 5.44 -4.49 -7.60
C ILE A 159 4.68 -5.74 -8.02
N SER A 160 4.62 -6.74 -7.15
CA SER A 160 3.76 -7.90 -7.35
C SER A 160 3.05 -8.28 -6.06
N LEU A 161 1.84 -8.80 -6.20
CA LEU A 161 1.04 -9.28 -5.11
C LEU A 161 0.28 -10.51 -5.60
N GLY A 162 0.49 -11.65 -4.93
CA GLY A 162 -0.16 -12.90 -5.28
C GLY A 162 -1.67 -12.85 -5.02
N GLU A 163 -2.05 -12.52 -3.79
CA GLU A 163 -3.44 -12.41 -3.38
C GLU A 163 -3.61 -11.33 -2.32
N ALA A 164 -4.70 -10.58 -2.40
CA ALA A 164 -5.22 -9.83 -1.28
C ALA A 164 -6.74 -9.93 -1.22
N TYR A 165 -7.25 -9.97 0.00
CA TYR A 165 -8.67 -9.98 0.30
C TYR A 165 -8.96 -8.89 1.32
N PHE A 166 -9.99 -8.11 1.04
CA PHE A 166 -10.44 -7.02 1.88
C PHE A 166 -11.94 -7.17 2.11
N MET A 167 -12.35 -7.05 3.36
CA MET A 167 -13.74 -7.05 3.80
C MET A 167 -13.92 -5.93 4.81
N SER A 168 -15.00 -5.17 4.67
CA SER A 168 -15.35 -4.06 5.58
C SER A 168 -16.86 -3.91 5.61
N GLU A 169 -17.48 -4.06 6.78
CA GLU A 169 -18.94 -3.90 6.94
C GLU A 169 -19.44 -2.50 6.55
N ASP A 170 -18.57 -1.50 6.64
CA ASP A 170 -18.88 -0.10 6.29
C ASP A 170 -18.66 0.26 4.80
N SER A 171 -18.23 -0.69 3.97
CA SER A 171 -17.87 -0.45 2.57
C SER A 171 -18.80 -1.17 1.60
N GLU A 172 -19.08 -0.54 0.45
CA GLU A 172 -19.73 -1.19 -0.69
C GLU A 172 -18.78 -1.14 -1.88
N PHE A 173 -18.55 -2.29 -2.51
CA PHE A 173 -17.72 -2.40 -3.70
C PHE A 173 -18.58 -2.54 -4.96
N TYR A 174 -18.16 -1.88 -6.04
CA TYR A 174 -18.90 -1.81 -7.31
C TYR A 174 -18.14 -2.52 -8.44
N SER A 175 -18.89 -3.04 -9.41
CA SER A 175 -18.36 -3.74 -10.59
C SER A 175 -17.57 -2.79 -11.51
N LEU A 176 -16.46 -3.27 -12.09
CA LEU A 176 -15.69 -2.52 -13.09
C LEU A 176 -16.38 -2.44 -14.46
N TYR A 177 -17.48 -3.18 -14.64
CA TYR A 177 -18.28 -3.19 -15.87
C TYR A 177 -19.50 -2.28 -15.80
N ASP A 178 -20.09 -2.17 -14.61
CA ASP A 178 -21.34 -1.47 -14.37
C ASP A 178 -21.27 -0.78 -13.00
N GLU A 179 -21.21 0.55 -13.02
CA GLU A 179 -21.17 1.40 -11.82
C GLU A 179 -22.42 1.30 -10.94
N TYR A 180 -23.48 0.64 -11.40
CA TYR A 180 -24.72 0.41 -10.62
C TYR A 180 -24.79 -1.00 -10.00
N GLU A 181 -23.85 -1.88 -10.33
CA GLU A 181 -23.80 -3.25 -9.81
C GLU A 181 -22.94 -3.33 -8.53
N ILE A 182 -23.59 -3.57 -7.39
CA ILE A 182 -22.94 -3.78 -6.09
C ILE A 182 -22.44 -5.23 -6.01
N MET A 183 -21.15 -5.39 -5.73
CA MET A 183 -20.44 -6.67 -5.59
C MET A 183 -20.46 -7.20 -4.15
N GLY A 184 -20.73 -6.34 -3.16
CA GLY A 184 -20.79 -6.68 -1.74
C GLY A 184 -19.91 -5.77 -0.89
N ASP A 185 -19.59 -6.26 0.31
CA ASP A 185 -18.75 -5.64 1.35
C ASP A 185 -17.32 -6.21 1.39
N ALA A 186 -16.99 -7.06 0.41
CA ALA A 186 -15.67 -7.64 0.24
C ALA A 186 -15.23 -7.64 -1.22
N PHE A 187 -13.92 -7.59 -1.44
CA PHE A 187 -13.32 -7.87 -2.73
C PHE A 187 -11.99 -8.62 -2.59
N ASP A 188 -11.61 -9.31 -3.65
CA ASP A 188 -10.31 -9.94 -3.79
C ASP A 188 -9.54 -9.29 -4.96
N LEU A 189 -8.23 -9.33 -4.83
CA LEU A 189 -7.26 -8.98 -5.85
C LEU A 189 -6.29 -10.16 -5.97
N GLN A 190 -6.04 -10.61 -7.19
CA GLN A 190 -5.17 -11.73 -7.49
C GLN A 190 -4.20 -11.37 -8.62
N ASP A 191 -3.01 -11.95 -8.56
CA ASP A 191 -1.99 -11.85 -9.60
C ASP A 191 -1.69 -10.40 -10.01
N LEU A 192 -1.62 -9.46 -9.06
CA LEU A 192 -1.22 -8.10 -9.36
C LEU A 192 0.26 -8.09 -9.73
N ASP A 193 0.56 -7.60 -10.93
CA ASP A 193 1.91 -7.33 -11.42
C ASP A 193 1.93 -5.90 -11.97
N VAL A 194 2.75 -5.06 -11.38
CA VAL A 194 3.01 -3.68 -11.82
C VAL A 194 4.48 -3.56 -12.17
N ASN A 195 4.74 -3.07 -13.36
CA ASN A 195 6.08 -2.75 -13.81
C ASN A 195 6.14 -1.30 -14.28
N VAL A 196 7.00 -0.51 -13.66
CA VAL A 196 7.26 0.87 -14.06
C VAL A 196 8.69 0.95 -14.58
N ARG A 197 8.87 1.51 -15.79
CA ARG A 197 10.19 1.74 -16.39
C ARG A 197 10.23 3.13 -16.99
N ASN A 198 11.11 3.97 -16.49
CA ASN A 198 11.20 5.39 -16.87
C ASN A 198 9.82 6.08 -16.86
N GLY A 199 9.07 5.87 -15.77
CA GLY A 199 7.72 6.41 -15.59
C GLY A 199 6.64 5.76 -16.44
N LYS A 200 6.94 4.77 -17.29
CA LYS A 200 5.91 4.03 -18.05
C LYS A 200 5.43 2.86 -17.22
N LEU A 201 4.19 2.96 -16.73
CA LEU A 201 3.53 1.94 -15.93
C LEU A 201 2.76 0.96 -16.82
N LYS A 202 2.96 -0.33 -16.55
CA LYS A 202 2.09 -1.41 -16.99
C LYS A 202 1.64 -2.18 -15.76
N ALA A 203 0.35 -2.37 -15.60
CA ALA A 203 -0.20 -3.20 -14.54
C ALA A 203 -1.16 -4.25 -15.11
N GLU A 204 -1.15 -5.43 -14.53
CA GLU A 204 -2.19 -6.43 -14.73
C GLU A 204 -2.60 -7.07 -13.41
N PHE A 205 -3.87 -7.44 -13.30
CA PHE A 205 -4.42 -8.12 -12.12
C PHE A 205 -5.75 -8.80 -12.47
N ARG A 206 -6.26 -9.60 -11.55
CA ARG A 206 -7.65 -10.10 -11.52
C ARG A 206 -8.30 -9.66 -10.21
N SER A 207 -9.61 -9.47 -10.25
CA SER A 207 -10.36 -9.13 -9.04
C SER A 207 -11.81 -9.59 -9.17
N SER A 208 -12.48 -9.87 -8.06
CA SER A 208 -13.94 -10.03 -8.05
C SER A 208 -14.68 -8.83 -8.66
N LEU A 209 -14.16 -7.60 -8.56
CA LEU A 209 -14.74 -6.41 -9.20
C LEU A 209 -14.73 -6.49 -10.73
N SER A 210 -13.79 -7.25 -11.28
CA SER A 210 -13.71 -7.61 -12.70
C SER A 210 -14.34 -8.97 -13.00
N LYS A 211 -15.11 -9.55 -12.08
CA LYS A 211 -15.66 -10.92 -12.19
C LYS A 211 -14.57 -11.96 -12.53
N GLY A 212 -13.39 -11.79 -11.95
CA GLY A 212 -12.20 -12.63 -12.17
C GLY A 212 -11.49 -12.45 -13.51
N VAL A 213 -11.94 -11.53 -14.36
CA VAL A 213 -11.34 -11.28 -15.67
C VAL A 213 -10.05 -10.46 -15.51
N LYS A 214 -9.01 -10.80 -16.29
CA LYS A 214 -7.76 -10.04 -16.27
C LYS A 214 -7.98 -8.59 -16.72
N VAL A 215 -7.62 -7.66 -15.83
CA VAL A 215 -7.53 -6.22 -16.08
C VAL A 215 -6.10 -5.88 -16.50
N LYS A 216 -5.96 -4.98 -17.47
CA LYS A 216 -4.67 -4.45 -17.95
C LYS A 216 -4.73 -2.93 -18.00
N ILE A 217 -3.75 -2.29 -17.37
CA ILE A 217 -3.58 -0.84 -17.29
C ILE A 217 -2.24 -0.45 -17.90
N GLU A 218 -2.25 0.62 -18.69
CA GLU A 218 -1.05 1.30 -19.18
C GLU A 218 -1.16 2.78 -18.85
N ALA A 219 -0.16 3.34 -18.18
CA ALA A 219 -0.12 4.74 -17.75
C ALA A 219 1.30 5.31 -17.84
N GLU A 220 1.40 6.63 -17.73
CA GLU A 220 2.65 7.32 -17.40
C GLU A 220 2.54 7.90 -15.99
N THR A 221 3.54 7.69 -15.16
CA THR A 221 3.59 8.12 -13.76
C THR A 221 4.80 9.01 -13.52
N SER A 222 4.63 10.01 -12.68
CA SER A 222 5.72 10.86 -12.20
C SER A 222 5.39 11.46 -10.84
N TYR A 223 6.41 11.79 -10.08
CA TYR A 223 6.29 12.61 -8.89
C TYR A 223 6.78 14.03 -9.19
N ASP A 224 5.93 15.02 -8.95
CA ASP A 224 6.24 16.43 -9.08
C ASP A 224 6.66 16.95 -7.69
N THR A 225 7.97 16.94 -7.45
CA THR A 225 8.59 17.31 -6.17
C THR A 225 8.31 18.75 -5.76
N GLN A 226 8.11 19.66 -6.73
CA GLN A 226 7.82 21.07 -6.46
C GLN A 226 6.41 21.28 -5.91
N ASN A 227 5.45 20.53 -6.45
CA ASN A 227 4.05 20.62 -6.05
C ASN A 227 3.61 19.49 -5.11
N LYS A 228 4.56 18.65 -4.64
CA LYS A 228 4.34 17.50 -3.74
C LYS A 228 3.16 16.63 -4.19
N ARG A 229 3.15 16.24 -5.47
CA ARG A 229 2.03 15.50 -6.07
C ARG A 229 2.45 14.34 -6.96
N VAL A 230 1.71 13.24 -6.90
CA VAL A 230 1.78 12.18 -7.90
C VAL A 230 0.91 12.57 -9.10
N VAL A 231 1.45 12.36 -10.29
CA VAL A 231 0.76 12.54 -11.56
C VAL A 231 0.65 11.20 -12.26
N ILE A 232 -0.57 10.78 -12.62
CA ILE A 232 -0.83 9.57 -13.38
C ILE A 232 -1.60 9.93 -14.65
N ASN A 233 -0.98 9.77 -15.82
CA ASN A 233 -1.62 9.89 -17.12
C ASN A 233 -2.09 8.51 -17.59
N LEU A 234 -3.36 8.20 -17.36
CA LEU A 234 -3.93 6.91 -17.74
C LEU A 234 -4.10 6.83 -19.26
N LYS A 235 -3.29 6.02 -19.93
CA LYS A 235 -3.37 5.86 -21.40
C LYS A 235 -4.48 4.88 -21.76
N LYS A 236 -4.51 3.73 -21.09
CA LYS A 236 -5.40 2.61 -21.42
C LYS A 236 -5.74 1.80 -20.17
N ALA A 237 -6.99 1.36 -20.09
CA ALA A 237 -7.44 0.38 -19.11
C ALA A 237 -8.44 -0.56 -19.78
N LYS A 238 -8.22 -1.87 -19.67
CA LYS A 238 -9.09 -2.88 -20.27
C LYS A 238 -9.35 -4.02 -19.32
N ALA A 239 -10.59 -4.50 -19.26
CA ALA A 239 -10.94 -5.79 -18.68
C ALA A 239 -11.23 -6.76 -19.84
N SER A 240 -10.35 -7.73 -20.08
CA SER A 240 -10.34 -8.51 -21.33
C SER A 240 -10.30 -7.60 -22.57
N PHE A 241 -11.34 -7.60 -23.41
CA PHE A 241 -11.46 -6.74 -24.60
C PHE A 241 -12.20 -5.42 -24.33
N LEU A 242 -12.89 -5.28 -23.19
CA LEU A 242 -13.70 -4.12 -22.85
C LEU A 242 -12.83 -2.98 -22.34
N ASN A 243 -13.05 -1.78 -22.86
CA ASN A 243 -12.38 -0.57 -22.39
C ASN A 243 -13.09 -0.06 -21.12
N ILE A 244 -12.39 -0.11 -19.99
CA ILE A 244 -12.91 0.31 -18.68
C ILE A 244 -12.34 1.66 -18.22
N LYS A 245 -11.57 2.35 -19.08
CA LYS A 245 -10.90 3.62 -18.74
C LYS A 245 -11.89 4.69 -18.27
N ASN A 246 -13.04 4.80 -18.93
CA ASN A 246 -14.06 5.78 -18.55
C ASN A 246 -14.73 5.42 -17.23
N THR A 247 -14.98 4.12 -16.98
CA THR A 247 -15.52 3.64 -15.70
C THR A 247 -14.60 4.00 -14.56
N ILE A 248 -13.29 3.77 -14.71
CA ILE A 248 -12.28 4.15 -13.70
C ILE A 248 -12.35 5.65 -13.39
N PHE A 249 -12.38 6.51 -14.42
CA PHE A 249 -12.48 7.96 -14.20
C PHE A 249 -13.80 8.37 -13.55
N ASN A 250 -14.94 7.81 -13.99
CA ASN A 250 -16.23 8.10 -13.39
C ASN A 250 -16.24 7.74 -11.89
N GLU A 251 -15.65 6.61 -11.52
CA GLU A 251 -15.58 6.19 -10.10
C GLU A 251 -14.66 7.11 -9.30
N LEU A 252 -13.48 7.45 -9.82
CA LEU A 252 -12.57 8.39 -9.15
C LEU A 252 -13.17 9.79 -9.00
N GLU A 253 -13.94 10.28 -9.98
CA GLU A 253 -14.64 11.57 -9.91
C GLU A 253 -15.77 11.59 -8.87
N LYS A 254 -16.33 10.42 -8.52
CA LYS A 254 -17.34 10.28 -7.46
C LYS A 254 -16.72 10.15 -6.07
N MET A 255 -15.42 9.87 -5.99
CA MET A 255 -14.70 9.78 -4.72
C MET A 255 -14.50 11.19 -4.17
N ASP A 256 -15.12 11.45 -3.02
CA ASP A 256 -14.88 12.66 -2.24
C ASP A 256 -13.71 12.38 -1.29
N THR A 257 -12.49 12.39 -1.85
CA THR A 257 -11.26 12.11 -1.10
C THR A 257 -10.35 13.33 -1.13
N GLU A 258 -9.97 13.81 0.04
CA GLU A 258 -9.00 14.90 0.18
C GLU A 258 -7.68 14.53 -0.53
N GLY A 259 -7.14 15.47 -1.30
CA GLY A 259 -5.91 15.27 -2.07
C GLY A 259 -6.09 14.61 -3.45
N LEU A 260 -7.22 13.95 -3.74
CA LEU A 260 -7.48 13.38 -5.07
C LEU A 260 -8.09 14.42 -6.01
N GLU A 261 -7.46 14.61 -7.17
CA GLU A 261 -8.00 15.45 -8.25
C GLU A 261 -8.01 14.66 -9.57
N VAL A 262 -9.11 14.74 -10.31
CA VAL A 262 -9.27 14.06 -11.60
C VAL A 262 -9.47 15.08 -12.72
N GLN A 263 -8.53 15.11 -13.67
CA GLN A 263 -8.66 15.90 -14.91
C GLN A 263 -8.25 15.03 -16.10
N ARG A 264 -9.21 14.33 -16.70
CA ARG A 264 -8.95 13.34 -17.77
C ARG A 264 -7.97 13.87 -18.84
N PRO A 265 -6.94 13.12 -19.24
CA PRO A 265 -6.61 11.74 -18.87
C PRO A 265 -5.73 11.61 -17.60
N TYR A 266 -5.64 12.66 -16.79
CA TYR A 266 -4.79 12.72 -15.60
C TYR A 266 -5.56 12.46 -14.31
N ILE A 267 -4.87 11.80 -13.37
CA ILE A 267 -5.24 11.62 -11.98
C ILE A 267 -4.09 12.21 -11.17
N TYR A 268 -4.41 13.05 -10.19
CA TYR A 268 -3.44 13.69 -9.31
C TYR A 268 -3.72 13.29 -7.88
N PHE A 269 -2.66 12.99 -7.13
CA PHE A 269 -2.70 12.84 -5.69
C PHE A 269 -1.82 13.92 -5.09
N ASN A 270 -2.43 14.86 -4.39
CA ASN A 270 -1.76 15.93 -3.68
C ASN A 270 -1.58 15.51 -2.23
N PHE A 271 -0.34 15.55 -1.74
CA PHE A 271 -0.06 15.32 -0.32
C PHE A 271 -0.02 16.69 0.37
N SER A 272 -0.89 16.90 1.34
CA SER A 272 -0.79 18.06 2.24
C SER A 272 0.50 17.95 3.06
N GLU A 273 1.11 19.11 3.32
CA GLU A 273 2.17 19.25 4.32
C GLU A 273 1.67 18.96 5.73
#